data_AF-A0A927ME57-F1
#
_entry.id   AF-A0A927ME57-F1
#
_cell.length_a   1.000
_cell.length_b   1.000
_cell.length_c   1.000
_cell.angle_alpha   90.00
_cell.angle_beta   90.00
_cell.angle_gamma   90.00
#
_symmetry.space_group_name_H-M   'P 1'
#
loop_
_entity.id
_entity.type
_entity.pdbx_description
1 polymer ?
#
loop_
_entity_poly.entity_id
_entity_poly.type
_entity_poly.pdbx_seq_one_letter_code
_entity_poly.pdbx_strand_id
1 'polypeptide(L)' 'MDYIQTMRKLVGKELLLTVGCGIIITKGDKIVLQNRSDEDTWRCHGTW' A
#
# COMPACT_ATOMS: atom_id res chain seq x y z
N MET A 1 -20.37 -7.61 6.17
CA MET A 1 -20.11 -6.23 5.71
C MET A 1 -18.61 -6.12 5.53
N ASP A 2 -18.12 -6.10 4.30
CA ASP A 2 -16.68 -6.14 4.01
C ASP A 2 -16.11 -4.71 4.01
N TYR A 3 -15.12 -4.48 4.87
CA TYR A 3 -14.43 -3.19 5.03
C TYR A 3 -13.87 -2.69 3.70
N ILE A 4 -13.29 -3.59 2.90
CA ILE A 4 -12.65 -3.23 1.63
C ILE A 4 -13.71 -2.81 0.61
N GLN A 5 -14.83 -3.54 0.54
CA GLN A 5 -15.92 -3.21 -0.38
C GLN A 5 -16.60 -1.89 -0.04
N THR A 6 -16.69 -1.57 1.25
CA THR A 6 -17.29 -0.31 1.72
C THR A 6 -16.36 0.86 1.39
N MET A 7 -15.07 0.74 1.67
CA MET A 7 -14.07 1.77 1.35
C MET A 7 -14.00 2.05 -0.16
N ARG A 8 -14.05 1.02 -1.00
CA ARG A 8 -14.05 1.19 -2.47
C ARG A 8 -15.22 2.04 -3.00
N LYS A 9 -16.37 2.07 -2.32
CA LYS A 9 -17.52 2.90 -2.73
C LYS A 9 -17.33 4.39 -2.45
N LEU A 10 -16.43 4.72 -1.52
CA LEU A 10 -16.12 6.10 -1.11
C LEU A 10 -14.96 6.69 -1.91
N VAL A 11 -14.10 5.85 -2.49
CA VAL A 11 -12.98 6.26 -3.36
C VAL A 11 -13.51 7.08 -4.55
N GLY A 12 -13.04 8.32 -4.67
CA GLY A 12 -13.42 9.25 -5.73
C GLY A 12 -14.67 10.10 -5.46
N LYS A 13 -15.36 9.89 -4.32
CA LYS A 13 -16.53 10.69 -3.91
C LYS A 13 -16.26 11.54 -2.67
N GLU A 14 -15.44 11.04 -1.76
CA GLU A 14 -15.11 11.71 -0.51
C GLU A 14 -13.59 11.65 -0.26
N LEU A 15 -13.07 12.62 0.52
CA LEU A 15 -11.68 12.61 0.94
C LEU A 15 -11.45 11.43 1.89
N LEU A 16 -10.61 10.49 1.48
CA LEU A 16 -10.23 9.35 2.30
C LEU A 16 -8.91 9.62 3.01
N LEU A 17 -8.95 9.70 4.34
CA LEU A 17 -7.77 9.76 5.18
C LEU A 17 -7.49 8.36 5.73
N THR A 18 -6.31 7.81 5.42
CA THR A 18 -5.89 6.50 5.90
C THR A 18 -4.59 6.61 6.70
N VAL A 19 -4.41 5.74 7.69
CA VAL A 19 -3.15 5.59 8.42
C VAL A 19 -2.52 4.28 7.95
N GLY A 20 -1.36 4.38 7.31
CA GLY A 20 -0.58 3.24 6.84
C GLY A 20 0.56 2.90 7.79
N CYS A 21 0.98 1.64 7.80
CA CYS A 21 2.21 1.19 8.46
C CYS A 21 3.09 0.50 7.43
N GLY A 22 4.32 0.98 7.24
CA GLY A 22 5.29 0.38 6.33
C GLY A 22 6.37 -0.37 7.10
N ILE A 23 6.85 -1.47 6.52
CA ILE A 23 8.00 -2.23 7.01
C ILE A 23 9.10 -2.15 5.95
N ILE A 24 10.29 -1.77 6.39
CA ILE A 24 11.50 -1.78 5.57
C ILE A 24 12.40 -2.91 6.08
N ILE A 25 12.74 -3.83 5.19
CA ILE A 25 13.66 -4.94 5.48
C ILE A 25 15.00 -4.63 4.81
N THR A 26 16.05 -4.57 5.62
CA THR A 26 17.42 -4.26 5.18
C THR A 26 18.33 -5.49 5.30
N LYS A 27 19.19 -5.73 4.31
CA LYS A 27 20.26 -6.74 4.38
C LYS A 27 21.55 -6.15 3.80
N GLY A 28 22.47 -5.75 4.70
CA GLY A 28 23.62 -4.93 4.33
C GLY A 28 23.16 -3.59 3.75
N ASP A 29 23.74 -3.15 2.63
CA ASP A 29 23.39 -1.91 1.95
C ASP A 29 22.19 -2.04 0.97
N LYS A 30 21.37 -3.09 1.12
CA LYS A 30 20.24 -3.37 0.25
C LYS A 30 18.93 -3.35 1.03
N ILE A 31 17.89 -2.82 0.40
CA ILE A 31 16.51 -2.86 0.88
C ILE A 31 15.67 -3.81 0.04
N VAL A 32 14.73 -4.51 0.67
CA VAL A 32 13.76 -5.36 -0.01
C VAL A 32 12.54 -4.52 -0.40
N LEU A 33 12.27 -4.46 -1.70
CA LEU A 33 11.10 -3.80 -2.27
C LEU A 33 10.24 -4.84 -2.99
N GLN A 34 8.93 -4.66 -2.95
CA GLN A 34 7.98 -5.46 -3.72
C GLN A 34 7.66 -4.73 -5.01
N ASN A 35 7.85 -5.38 -6.16
CA ASN A 35 7.36 -4.88 -7.43
C ASN A 35 5.89 -5.30 -7.58
N ARG A 36 5.01 -4.32 -7.81
CA ARG A 36 3.61 -4.58 -8.16
C ARG A 36 3.49 -4.62 -9.68
N SER A 37 3.13 -5.79 -10.21
CA SER A 37 2.96 -6.06 -11.64
C SER A 37 1.98 -5.13 -12.37
N ASP A 38 1.08 -4.49 -11.61
CA ASP A 38 -0.02 -3.69 -12.17
C ASP A 38 0.37 -2.24 -12.45
N GLU A 39 1.43 -1.71 -11.83
CA GLU A 39 1.82 -0.29 -11.96
C GLU A 39 3.32 -0.08 -12.22
N ASP A 40 4.10 -1.16 -12.39
CA ASP A 40 5.57 -1.14 -12.53
C ASP A 40 6.28 -0.25 -11.48
N THR A 41 5.68 -0.19 -10.29
CA THR A 41 6.22 0.58 -9.15
C THR A 41 6.78 -0.36 -8.10
N TRP A 42 7.97 -0.03 -7.61
CA TRP A 42 8.60 -0.67 -6.45
C TRP A 42 8.12 0.02 -5.17
N ARG A 43 7.55 -0.73 -4.23
CA ARG A 43 7.09 -0.19 -2.94
C ARG A 43 7.64 -0.98 -1.75
N CYS A 44 7.66 -0.32 -0.60
CA CYS A 44 7.96 -0.96 0.67
C CYS A 44 6.83 -1.90 1.08
N HIS A 45 7.15 -2.97 1.80
CA HIS A 45 6.13 -3.87 2.33
C HIS A 45 5.23 -3.13 3.33
N GLY A 46 3.92 -3.41 3.30
CA GLY A 46 2.94 -2.86 4.26
C GLY A 46 2.28 -1.54 3.83
N THR A 47 2.82 -0.84 2.83
CA THR A 47 2.13 0.32 2.24
C THR A 47 1.17 -0.20 1.16
N TRP A 48 -0.13 -0.03 1.36
CA TRP A 48 -1.12 -0.25 0.30
C TRP A 48 -0.90 0.73 -0.87
#